data_AF-A0A969G5K2-F1
#
_entry.id   AF-A0A969G5K2-F1
#
_cell.length_a   1.000
_cell.length_b   1.000
_cell.length_c   1.000
_cell.angle_alpha   90.00
_cell.angle_beta   90.00
_cell.angle_gamma   90.00
#
_symmetry.space_group_name_H-M   'P 1'
#
loop_
_entity.id
_entity.type
_entity.pdbx_description
1 polymer ?
#
loop_
_entity_poly.entity_id
_entity_poly.type
_entity_poly.pdbx_seq_one_letter_code
_entity_poly.pdbx_strand_id
1 'polypeptide(L)'
;MPLRSREPKTVIMSLWSVPARATALLMDCLFDEVAQQSTKDYAIALNTAQDYVKNATITELQQTAIGQDILTELGALNLLNGDEQQQPLSHLYYWAAWICQGG
;
A
#
# COMPACT_ATOMS: atom_id res chain seq x y z
N MET A 1 21.73 -33.61 10.62
CA MET A 1 21.55 -32.43 9.74
C MET A 1 20.53 -31.52 10.42
N PRO A 2 20.88 -30.33 10.92
CA PRO A 2 19.87 -29.44 11.46
C PRO A 2 19.12 -28.77 10.30
N LEU A 3 17.79 -28.76 10.38
CA LEU A 3 16.92 -28.00 9.49
C LEU A 3 17.17 -26.51 9.78
N ARG A 4 17.88 -25.81 8.89
CA ARG A 4 17.87 -24.34 8.89
C ARG A 4 16.43 -23.91 8.60
N SER A 5 15.74 -23.33 9.59
CA SER A 5 14.53 -22.55 9.31
C SER A 5 14.93 -21.48 8.29
N ARG A 6 14.27 -21.46 7.13
CA ARG A 6 14.37 -20.32 6.21
C ARG A 6 13.46 -19.25 6.78
N GLU A 7 13.98 -18.49 7.74
CA GLU A 7 13.27 -17.33 8.24
C GLU A 7 13.16 -16.29 7.12
N PRO A 8 12.00 -15.63 6.98
CA PRO A 8 11.82 -14.58 5.98
C PRO A 8 12.80 -13.44 6.29
N LYS A 9 13.59 -13.04 5.29
CA LYS A 9 14.53 -11.90 5.42
C LYS A 9 13.81 -10.58 5.64
N THR A 10 12.59 -10.47 5.14
CA THR A 10 11.74 -9.27 5.26
C THR A 10 10.31 -9.71 5.47
N VAL A 11 9.65 -9.14 6.47
CA VAL A 11 8.22 -9.28 6.71
C VAL A 11 7.61 -7.88 6.67
N ILE A 12 6.55 -7.71 5.88
CA ILE A 12 5.74 -6.49 5.86
C ILE A 12 4.36 -6.83 6.41
N MET A 13 3.87 -6.05 7.37
CA MET A 13 2.60 -6.32 8.04
C MET A 13 1.86 -5.02 8.41
N SER A 14 0.54 -5.08 8.51
CA SER A 14 -0.29 -4.03 9.09
C SER A 14 -0.53 -4.29 10.58
N LEU A 15 -0.74 -3.22 11.37
CA LEU A 15 -1.08 -3.33 12.80
C LEU A 15 -2.58 -3.62 13.04
N TRP A 16 -3.41 -3.39 12.03
CA TRP A 16 -4.86 -3.65 12.08
C TRP A 16 -5.33 -4.24 10.75
N SER A 17 -6.60 -4.65 10.73
CA SER A 17 -7.26 -5.08 9.49
C SER A 17 -7.42 -3.89 8.55
N VAL A 18 -6.85 -4.00 7.35
CA VAL A 18 -6.91 -2.99 6.28
C VAL A 18 -7.83 -3.54 5.17
N PRO A 19 -8.58 -2.70 4.44
CA PRO A 19 -9.33 -3.16 3.27
C PRO A 19 -8.38 -3.83 2.26
N ALA A 20 -8.77 -5.01 1.78
CA ALA A 20 -7.91 -5.84 0.94
C ALA A 20 -7.40 -5.11 -0.31
N ARG A 21 -8.24 -4.27 -0.92
CA ARG A 21 -7.87 -3.49 -2.12
C ARG A 21 -6.87 -2.39 -1.82
N ALA A 22 -6.97 -1.73 -0.65
CA ALA A 22 -5.96 -0.76 -0.22
C ALA A 22 -4.61 -1.44 0.04
N THR A 23 -4.61 -2.64 0.64
CA THR A 23 -3.39 -3.44 0.80
C THR A 23 -2.80 -3.87 -0.54
N ALA A 24 -3.63 -4.29 -1.50
CA ALA A 24 -3.17 -4.65 -2.82
C ALA A 24 -2.56 -3.45 -3.56
N LEU A 25 -3.17 -2.27 -3.49
CA LEU A 25 -2.60 -1.04 -4.06
C LEU A 25 -1.23 -0.72 -3.44
N LEU A 26 -1.13 -0.79 -2.10
CA LEU A 26 0.14 -0.57 -1.40
C LEU A 26 1.23 -1.56 -1.86
N MET A 27 0.87 -2.83 -2.04
CA MET A 27 1.80 -3.87 -2.48
C MET A 27 2.23 -3.68 -3.94
N ASP A 28 1.32 -3.29 -4.83
CA ASP A 28 1.64 -2.98 -6.23
C ASP A 28 2.66 -1.83 -6.28
N CYS A 29 2.39 -0.71 -5.59
CA CYS A 29 3.32 0.41 -5.50
C CYS A 29 4.68 -0.01 -4.90
N LEU A 30 4.67 -0.81 -3.84
CA LEU A 30 5.90 -1.32 -3.23
C LEU A 30 6.72 -2.14 -4.23
N PHE A 31 6.10 -3.05 -4.97
CA PHE A 31 6.83 -3.90 -5.92
C PHE A 31 7.37 -3.11 -7.09
N ASP A 32 6.64 -2.11 -7.58
CA ASP A 32 7.11 -1.20 -8.62
C ASP A 32 8.32 -0.39 -8.14
N GLU A 33 8.32 0.10 -6.89
CA GLU A 33 9.47 0.80 -6.30
C GLU A 33 10.68 -0.12 -6.15
N VAL A 34 10.48 -1.35 -5.64
CA VAL A 34 11.57 -2.33 -5.51
C VAL A 34 12.15 -2.72 -6.87
N ALA A 35 11.32 -2.82 -7.92
CA ALA A 35 11.74 -3.16 -9.27
C ALA A 35 12.60 -2.06 -9.91
N GLN A 36 12.34 -0.80 -9.57
CA GLN A 36 13.09 0.37 -10.06
C GLN A 36 14.42 0.58 -9.32
N GLN A 37 14.53 0.11 -8.08
CA GLN A 37 15.72 0.27 -7.26
C GLN A 37 16.85 -0.71 -7.62
N SER A 38 18.10 -0.22 -7.56
CA SER A 38 19.30 -1.05 -7.77
C SER A 38 19.71 -1.86 -6.54
N THR A 39 19.40 -1.38 -5.32
CA THR A 39 19.81 -2.00 -4.04
C THR A 39 18.73 -2.83 -3.34
N LYS A 40 17.48 -2.81 -3.85
CA LYS A 40 16.30 -3.48 -3.25
C LYS A 40 16.10 -3.13 -1.77
N ASP A 41 16.05 -1.83 -1.47
CA ASP A 41 15.77 -1.35 -0.12
C ASP A 41 14.26 -1.28 0.12
N TYR A 42 13.74 -2.35 0.74
CA TYR A 42 12.31 -2.45 1.05
C TYR A 42 11.81 -1.41 2.05
N ALA A 43 12.67 -0.82 2.89
CA ALA A 43 12.24 0.23 3.81
C ALA A 43 12.00 1.54 3.05
N ILE A 44 12.89 1.89 2.12
CA ILE A 44 12.71 3.04 1.23
C ILE A 44 11.50 2.81 0.32
N ALA A 45 11.40 1.65 -0.31
CA ALA A 45 10.28 1.33 -1.21
C ALA A 45 8.92 1.38 -0.48
N LEU A 46 8.85 0.86 0.76
CA LEU A 46 7.62 0.90 1.55
C LEU A 46 7.22 2.34 1.90
N ASN A 47 8.17 3.17 2.33
CA ASN A 47 7.89 4.58 2.62
C ASN A 47 7.36 5.31 1.38
N THR A 48 7.99 5.13 0.21
CA THR A 48 7.52 5.74 -1.04
C THR A 48 6.11 5.26 -1.42
N ALA A 49 5.85 3.96 -1.31
CA ALA A 49 4.53 3.40 -1.59
C ALA A 49 3.45 3.93 -0.62
N GLN A 50 3.78 4.06 0.67
CA GLN A 50 2.90 4.66 1.67
C GLN A 50 2.59 6.13 1.37
N ASP A 51 3.61 6.90 0.98
CA ASP A 51 3.43 8.30 0.59
C ASP A 51 2.57 8.43 -0.67
N TYR A 52 2.70 7.53 -1.65
CA TYR A 52 1.79 7.52 -2.79
C TYR A 52 0.34 7.26 -2.35
N VAL A 53 0.08 6.16 -1.64
CA VAL A 53 -1.30 5.78 -1.25
C VAL A 53 -1.95 6.86 -0.38
N LYS A 54 -1.19 7.46 0.54
CA LYS A 54 -1.65 8.56 1.39
C LYS A 54 -2.08 9.79 0.59
N ASN A 55 -1.34 10.12 -0.47
CA ASN A 55 -1.56 11.34 -1.24
C ASN A 55 -2.39 11.14 -2.52
N ALA A 56 -2.74 9.89 -2.84
CA ALA A 56 -3.50 9.54 -4.03
C ALA A 56 -4.86 10.24 -4.05
N THR A 57 -5.09 11.02 -5.10
CA THR A 57 -6.33 11.74 -5.36
C THR A 57 -7.37 10.82 -6.01
N ILE A 58 -8.65 11.22 -6.01
CA ILE A 58 -9.69 10.51 -6.75
C ILE A 58 -9.32 10.42 -8.24
N THR A 59 -8.83 11.51 -8.85
CA THR A 59 -8.41 11.52 -10.26
C THR A 59 -7.31 10.50 -10.54
N GLU A 60 -6.31 10.37 -9.67
CA GLU A 60 -5.22 9.39 -9.85
C GLU A 60 -5.73 7.96 -9.69
N LEU A 61 -6.57 7.70 -8.69
CA LEU A 61 -7.15 6.37 -8.47
C LEU A 61 -8.01 5.90 -9.64
N GLN A 62 -8.72 6.82 -10.32
CA GLN A 62 -9.52 6.49 -11.51
C GLN A 62 -8.69 5.96 -12.69
N GLN A 63 -7.39 6.24 -12.74
CA GLN A 63 -6.52 5.81 -13.84
C GLN A 63 -6.19 4.32 -13.82
N THR A 64 -6.46 3.63 -12.70
CA THR A 64 -6.12 2.22 -12.51
C THR A 64 -7.36 1.40 -12.16
N ALA A 65 -7.36 0.13 -12.54
CA ALA A 65 -8.48 -0.78 -12.23
C ALA A 65 -8.68 -0.93 -10.71
N ILE A 66 -7.58 -1.10 -9.97
CA ILE A 66 -7.61 -1.23 -8.52
C ILE A 66 -8.10 0.05 -7.82
N GLY A 67 -7.72 1.23 -8.32
CA GLY A 67 -8.19 2.50 -7.77
C GLY A 67 -9.68 2.73 -8.03
N GLN A 68 -10.20 2.37 -9.20
CA GLN A 68 -11.64 2.40 -9.49
C GLN A 68 -12.42 1.47 -8.54
N ASP A 69 -11.89 0.27 -8.29
CA ASP A 69 -12.48 -0.68 -7.35
C ASP A 69 -12.50 -0.14 -5.91
N ILE A 70 -11.42 0.54 -5.48
CA ILE A 70 -11.35 1.21 -4.17
C ILE A 70 -12.39 2.33 -4.09
N LEU A 71 -12.47 3.20 -5.11
CA LEU A 71 -13.43 4.29 -5.13
C LEU A 71 -14.88 3.78 -5.08
N THR A 72 -15.15 2.65 -5.75
CA THR A 72 -16.47 2.01 -5.70
C THR A 72 -16.82 1.53 -4.28
N GLU A 73 -15.88 0.91 -3.56
CA GLU A 73 -16.07 0.50 -2.17
C GLU A 73 -16.29 1.70 -1.24
N LEU A 74 -15.46 2.74 -1.37
CA LEU A 74 -15.59 3.94 -0.54
C LEU A 74 -16.88 4.72 -0.82
N GLY A 75 -17.31 4.77 -2.08
CA GLY A 75 -18.59 5.35 -2.48
C GLY A 75 -19.76 4.58 -1.88
N ALA A 76 -19.74 3.25 -1.89
CA ALA A 76 -20.76 2.42 -1.25
C ALA A 76 -20.84 2.64 0.28
N LEU A 77 -19.74 3.05 0.90
CA LEU A 77 -19.67 3.42 2.31
C LEU A 77 -20.00 4.91 2.57
N ASN A 78 -20.38 5.68 1.54
CA ASN A 78 -20.61 7.13 1.60
C ASN A 78 -19.42 7.94 2.13
N LEU A 79 -18.19 7.49 1.86
CA LEU A 79 -16.95 8.13 2.31
C LEU A 79 -16.37 9.15 1.31
N LEU A 80 -17.03 9.32 0.15
CA LEU A 80 -16.59 10.20 -0.93
C LEU A 80 -17.51 11.41 -1.05
N ASN A 81 -16.91 12.57 -1.33
CA ASN A 81 -17.60 13.86 -1.28
C ASN A 81 -17.84 14.46 -2.68
N GLY A 82 -17.39 13.79 -3.74
CA GLY A 82 -17.47 14.25 -5.13
C GLY A 82 -16.36 15.22 -5.56
N ASP A 83 -15.40 15.54 -4.69
CA ASP A 83 -14.23 16.38 -5.04
C ASP A 83 -13.09 15.51 -5.61
N GLU A 84 -12.74 15.74 -6.87
CA GLU A 84 -11.72 14.98 -7.60
C GLU A 84 -10.31 15.07 -6.99
N GLN A 85 -10.01 16.16 -6.27
CA GLN A 85 -8.72 16.38 -5.60
C GLN A 85 -8.67 15.81 -4.17
N GLN A 86 -9.80 15.29 -3.67
CA GLN A 86 -9.83 14.64 -2.37
C GLN A 86 -8.87 13.45 -2.35
N GLN A 87 -8.20 13.26 -1.21
CA GLN A 87 -7.32 12.13 -0.93
C GLN A 87 -8.03 11.12 -0.03
N PRO A 88 -8.84 10.21 -0.61
CA PRO A 88 -9.73 9.35 0.18
C PRO A 88 -8.99 8.33 1.06
N LEU A 89 -7.72 8.05 0.74
CA LEU A 89 -6.87 7.10 1.47
C LEU A 89 -5.87 7.78 2.42
N SER A 90 -6.00 9.09 2.66
CA SER A 90 -5.08 9.86 3.50
C SER A 90 -4.95 9.37 4.94
N HIS A 91 -6.02 8.78 5.49
CA HIS A 91 -6.00 8.25 6.85
C HIS A 91 -5.11 7.00 6.96
N LEU A 92 -4.30 6.95 8.02
CA LEU A 92 -3.37 5.85 8.34
C LEU A 92 -3.99 4.45 8.25
N TYR A 93 -5.31 4.34 8.50
CA TYR A 93 -6.07 3.09 8.37
C TYR A 93 -5.79 2.32 7.06
N TYR A 94 -5.56 3.02 5.95
CA TYR A 94 -5.46 2.40 4.62
C TYR A 94 -4.06 1.93 4.22
N TRP A 95 -3.00 2.49 4.79
CA TRP A 95 -1.64 2.31 4.27
C TRP A 95 -0.59 2.05 5.35
N ALA A 96 -0.91 2.19 6.64
CA ALA A 96 0.07 1.96 7.68
C ALA A 96 0.49 0.49 7.71
N ALA A 97 1.76 0.27 7.44
CA ALA A 97 2.44 -1.01 7.41
C ALA A 97 3.87 -0.85 7.92
N TRP A 98 4.40 -1.91 8.49
CA TRP A 98 5.73 -1.96 9.11
C TRP A 98 6.54 -3.07 8.51
N ILE A 99 7.85 -2.87 8.52
CA ILE A 99 8.83 -3.82 8.04
C ILE A 99 9.63 -4.40 9.22
N CYS A 100 9.71 -5.72 9.29
CA CYS A 100 10.66 -6.44 10.13
C CYS A 100 11.71 -7.06 9.21
N GLN A 101 12.98 -6.68 9.39
CA GLN A 101 14.09 -7.23 8.63
C GLN A 101 14.89 -8.19 9.53
N GLY A 102 15.03 -9.44 9.06
CA GLY A 102 15.89 -10.45 9.68
C GLY A 102 17.31 -10.33 9.15
N GLY A 103 18.27 -10.19 10.06
CA GLY A 103 19.71 -10.14 9.77
C GLY A 103 20.35 -11.51 9.61
#